data_AF-A0A972EB33-F1
#
_entry.id   AF-A0A972EB33-F1
#
_cell.length_a   1.000
_cell.length_b   1.000
_cell.length_c   1.000
_cell.angle_alpha   90.00
_cell.angle_beta   90.00
_cell.angle_gamma   90.00
#
_symmetry.space_group_name_H-M   'P 1'
#
loop_
_entity.id
_entity.type
_entity.pdbx_description
1 polymer ?
#
loop_
_entity_poly.entity_id
_entity_poly.type
_entity_poly.pdbx_seq_one_letter_code
_entity_poly.pdbx_strand_id
1 'polypeptide(L)'
;MIANRVSITGLDDVLRTFEQAPAGMQKVVKKCMTSAARKTVRVMKSRTPKRWRGLVGYKVWSSRKIRQIGARMGYYASKGSRRSKNNEPDINRAFDWYKAYWSNYGTLAGRDPQHKFRKPVKPSHYAASGRRKSQAGIRHKNFFEQAISGWENTYVQEFRSQMEKQQLEAFNG
;
A
#
# COMPACT_ATOMS: atom_id res chain seq x y z
N MET A 1 -31.26 -0.56 27.89
CA MET A 1 -30.37 -1.64 27.40
C MET A 1 -28.94 -1.14 27.44
N ILE A 2 -28.13 -1.75 28.31
CA ILE A 2 -26.73 -1.39 28.53
C ILE A 2 -25.90 -1.98 27.39
N ALA A 3 -25.34 -1.13 26.52
CA ALA A 3 -24.27 -1.54 25.64
C ALA A 3 -22.95 -1.40 26.42
N ASN A 4 -22.49 -2.51 27.00
CA ASN A 4 -21.15 -2.62 27.58
C ASN A 4 -20.11 -2.25 26.51
N ARG A 5 -19.59 -1.02 26.57
CA ARG A 5 -18.43 -0.61 25.78
C ARG A 5 -17.19 -1.25 26.40
N VAL A 6 -16.65 -2.24 25.69
CA VAL A 6 -15.35 -2.86 26.00
C VAL A 6 -14.28 -1.76 25.98
N SER A 7 -13.64 -1.54 27.12
CA SER A 7 -12.56 -0.56 27.29
C SER A 7 -11.31 -1.01 26.54
N ILE A 8 -10.80 -0.16 25.65
CA ILE A 8 -9.47 -0.30 25.06
C ILE A 8 -8.46 0.17 26.11
N THR A 9 -7.85 -0.76 26.84
CA THR A 9 -6.84 -0.45 27.86
C THR A 9 -5.41 -0.76 27.40
N GLY A 10 -5.21 -1.66 26.41
CA GLY A 10 -3.86 -2.07 25.99
C GLY A 10 -3.21 -1.24 24.89
N LEU A 11 -3.96 -0.84 23.86
CA LEU A 11 -3.37 -0.14 22.70
C LEU A 11 -2.97 1.29 23.06
N ASP A 12 -3.83 2.00 23.79
CA ASP A 12 -3.58 3.39 24.20
C ASP A 12 -2.44 3.47 25.20
N ASP A 13 -2.28 2.48 26.09
CA ASP A 13 -1.15 2.39 27.01
C ASP A 13 0.17 2.08 26.31
N VAL A 14 0.16 1.22 25.30
CA VAL A 14 1.35 0.97 24.46
C VAL A 14 1.73 2.22 23.67
N LEU A 15 0.75 2.92 23.10
CA LEU A 15 0.99 4.19 22.41
C LEU A 15 1.54 5.23 23.38
N ARG A 16 0.95 5.38 24.57
CA ARG A 16 1.41 6.30 25.62
C ARG A 16 2.83 5.98 26.12
N THR A 17 3.15 4.71 26.33
CA THR A 17 4.49 4.26 26.74
C THR A 17 5.51 4.56 25.65
N PHE A 18 5.12 4.34 24.39
CA PHE A 18 5.95 4.65 23.25
C PHE A 18 6.11 6.16 23.01
N GLU A 19 5.11 6.97 23.37
CA GLU A 19 5.19 8.44 23.36
C GLU A 19 6.18 8.98 24.39
N GLN A 20 6.20 8.40 25.59
CA GLN A 20 7.12 8.77 26.67
C GLN A 20 8.53 8.20 26.48
N ALA A 21 8.73 7.36 25.48
CA ALA A 21 10.02 6.77 25.19
C ALA A 21 11.06 7.84 24.79
N PRO A 22 12.32 7.71 25.25
CA PRO A 22 13.39 8.62 24.87
C PRO A 22 13.52 8.75 23.35
N ALA A 23 13.98 9.92 22.87
CA ALA A 23 14.13 10.20 21.44
C ALA A 23 14.99 9.14 20.69
N GLY A 24 15.94 8.51 21.40
CA GLY A 24 16.72 7.39 20.90
C GLY A 24 15.86 6.17 20.55
N MET A 25 14.90 5.81 21.39
CA MET A 25 13.99 4.67 21.17
C MET A 25 13.03 4.93 20.01
N GLN A 26 12.51 6.16 19.88
CA GLN A 26 11.68 6.55 18.73
C GLN A 26 12.46 6.45 17.40
N LYS A 27 13.75 6.80 17.40
CA LYS A 27 14.64 6.67 16.24
C LYS A 27 14.85 5.20 15.85
N VAL A 28 15.03 4.32 16.84
CA VAL A 28 15.16 2.86 16.64
C VAL A 28 13.89 2.29 16.04
N VAL A 29 12.72 2.59 16.62
CA VAL A 29 11.44 2.07 16.08
C VAL A 29 11.17 2.57 14.68
N LYS A 30 11.46 3.85 14.38
CA LYS A 30 11.35 4.37 13.01
C LYS A 30 12.28 3.65 12.03
N LYS A 31 13.48 3.26 12.45
CA LYS A 31 14.43 2.44 11.66
C LYS A 31 13.85 1.04 11.41
N CYS A 32 13.32 0.37 12.43
CA CYS A 32 12.67 -0.94 12.29
C CYS A 32 11.45 -0.88 11.35
N MET A 33 10.56 0.11 11.52
CA MET A 33 9.41 0.33 10.63
C MET A 33 9.84 0.60 9.19
N THR A 34 10.96 1.31 8.99
CA THR A 34 11.52 1.55 7.66
C THR A 34 12.04 0.27 7.02
N SER A 35 12.71 -0.60 7.78
CA SER A 35 13.15 -1.92 7.27
C SER A 35 11.96 -2.78 6.88
N ALA A 36 10.98 -2.91 7.78
CA ALA A 36 9.75 -3.66 7.55
C ALA A 36 9.00 -3.16 6.32
N ALA A 37 8.85 -1.83 6.17
CA ALA A 37 8.21 -1.23 5.00
C ALA A 37 8.98 -1.51 3.70
N ARG A 38 10.32 -1.48 3.72
CA ARG A 38 11.15 -1.81 2.56
C ARG A 38 10.99 -3.26 2.12
N LYS A 39 11.01 -4.20 3.07
CA LYS A 39 10.82 -5.63 2.78
C LYS A 39 9.43 -5.89 2.23
N THR A 40 8.42 -5.29 2.84
CA THR A 40 7.03 -5.39 2.39
C THR A 40 6.86 -4.87 0.96
N VAL A 41 7.40 -3.69 0.64
CA VAL A 41 7.38 -3.15 -0.74
C VAL A 41 8.12 -4.05 -1.73
N ARG A 42 9.20 -4.73 -1.32
CA ARG A 42 9.89 -5.69 -2.19
C ARG A 42 8.98 -6.86 -2.56
N VAL A 43 8.23 -7.40 -1.60
CA VAL A 43 7.23 -8.46 -1.84
C VAL A 43 6.09 -7.96 -2.72
N MET A 44 5.55 -6.77 -2.44
CA MET A 44 4.51 -6.18 -3.29
C MET A 44 4.99 -5.99 -4.74
N LYS A 45 6.24 -5.56 -4.93
CA LYS A 45 6.86 -5.38 -6.26
C LYS A 45 7.08 -6.70 -7.00
N SER A 46 7.39 -7.81 -6.31
CA SER A 46 7.55 -9.12 -6.97
C SER A 46 6.24 -9.63 -7.55
N ARG A 47 5.12 -9.33 -6.87
CA ARG A 47 3.75 -9.67 -7.31
C ARG A 47 3.12 -8.66 -8.26
N THR A 48 3.76 -7.50 -8.43
CA THR A 48 3.30 -6.46 -9.35
C THR A 48 3.97 -6.62 -10.73
N PRO A 49 3.21 -6.52 -11.84
CA PRO A 49 3.78 -6.50 -13.19
C PRO A 49 4.88 -5.44 -13.34
N LYS A 50 5.96 -5.76 -14.06
CA LYS A 50 7.17 -4.91 -14.18
C LYS A 50 6.85 -3.44 -14.51
N ARG A 51 5.88 -3.23 -15.41
CA ARG A 51 5.39 -1.90 -15.83
C ARG A 51 4.84 -1.05 -14.67
N TRP A 52 4.22 -1.66 -13.66
CA TRP A 52 3.53 -0.97 -12.58
C TRP A 52 4.31 -0.93 -11.26
N ARG A 53 5.49 -1.57 -11.21
CA ARG A 53 6.34 -1.61 -9.99
C ARG A 53 6.75 -0.22 -9.48
N GLY A 54 6.80 0.78 -10.35
CA GLY A 54 7.10 2.18 -9.98
C GLY A 54 6.01 2.84 -9.11
N LEU A 55 4.78 2.31 -9.16
CA LEU A 55 3.65 2.79 -8.35
C LEU A 55 3.66 2.23 -6.93
N VAL A 56 4.43 1.17 -6.65
CA VAL A 56 4.51 0.56 -5.33
C VAL A 56 5.49 1.32 -4.46
N GLY A 57 5.00 1.90 -3.37
CA GLY A 57 5.74 2.77 -2.48
C GLY A 57 5.54 2.47 -1.00
N TYR A 58 6.43 3.04 -0.18
CA TYR A 58 6.26 3.14 1.27
C TYR A 58 6.54 4.56 1.77
N LYS A 59 5.93 4.92 2.89
CA LYS A 59 6.10 6.18 3.61
C LYS A 59 6.00 5.84 5.09
N VAL A 60 7.08 6.11 5.80
CA VAL A 60 7.13 6.07 7.26
C VAL A 60 7.19 7.50 7.75
N TRP A 61 6.30 7.87 8.67
CA TRP A 61 6.25 9.22 9.23
C TRP A 61 6.17 9.17 10.75
N SER A 62 6.57 10.27 11.36
CA SER A 62 6.42 10.56 12.78
C SER A 62 5.78 11.94 12.87
N SER A 63 4.60 12.03 13.47
CA SER A 63 3.92 13.31 13.66
C SER A 63 4.05 13.75 15.11
N ARG A 64 4.67 14.90 15.34
CA ARG A 64 4.73 15.52 16.68
C ARG A 64 3.36 16.04 17.13
N LYS A 65 2.53 16.51 16.19
CA LYS A 65 1.20 17.08 16.48
C LYS A 65 0.17 16.04 16.92
N ILE A 66 0.22 14.85 16.32
CA ILE A 66 -0.74 13.76 16.57
C ILE A 66 -0.07 12.62 17.35
N ARG A 67 1.15 12.85 17.85
CA ARG A 67 1.97 11.92 18.65
C ARG A 67 2.04 10.49 18.11
N GLN A 68 2.01 10.33 16.79
CA GLN A 68 1.89 9.03 16.13
C GLN A 68 3.08 8.75 15.23
N ILE A 69 3.64 7.55 15.33
CA ILE A 69 4.51 6.97 14.29
C ILE A 69 3.69 6.01 13.47
N GLY A 70 3.75 6.15 12.15
CA GLY A 70 2.96 5.34 11.22
C GLY A 70 3.76 4.95 9.99
N ALA A 71 3.35 3.84 9.39
CA ALA A 71 3.78 3.42 8.08
C ALA A 71 2.57 3.19 7.19
N ARG A 72 2.71 3.55 5.91
CA ARG A 72 1.81 3.12 4.83
C ARG A 72 2.66 2.35 3.86
N MET A 73 2.11 1.35 3.19
CA MET A 73 2.68 0.74 1.99
C MET A 73 1.52 0.45 1.04
N GLY A 74 1.78 0.47 -0.26
CA GLY A 74 0.71 0.37 -1.23
C GLY A 74 1.06 0.93 -2.60
N TYR A 75 0.04 1.02 -3.44
CA TYR A 75 0.10 1.67 -4.75
C TYR A 75 -0.07 3.17 -4.61
N TYR A 76 1.00 3.82 -4.17
CA TYR A 76 1.11 5.26 -4.18
C TYR A 76 2.49 5.63 -4.68
N ALA A 77 2.52 6.56 -5.63
CA ALA A 77 3.68 6.98 -6.38
C ALA A 77 4.94 7.03 -5.50
N SER A 78 5.85 6.07 -5.70
CA SER A 78 7.05 5.98 -4.88
C SER A 78 7.90 7.25 -5.09
N LYS A 79 8.27 7.88 -3.97
CA LYS A 79 9.31 8.92 -3.81
C LYS A 79 9.58 9.76 -5.07
N GLY A 80 8.64 10.64 -5.39
CA GLY A 80 8.76 11.48 -6.57
C GLY A 80 7.45 12.14 -6.92
N SER A 81 6.84 12.84 -5.95
CA SER A 81 6.09 14.04 -6.29
C SER A 81 7.09 15.11 -6.74
N ARG A 82 7.92 14.81 -7.74
CA ARG A 82 8.38 15.91 -8.58
C ARG A 82 7.11 16.32 -9.27
N ARG A 83 6.49 17.36 -8.72
CA ARG A 83 5.72 18.27 -9.54
C ARG A 83 6.56 18.54 -10.81
N SER A 84 5.92 18.84 -11.93
CA SER A 84 6.62 19.42 -13.07
C SER A 84 7.65 20.47 -12.58
N LYS A 85 8.68 20.78 -13.38
CA LYS A 85 9.60 21.92 -13.09
C LYS A 85 8.84 23.18 -12.62
N ASN A 86 7.56 23.30 -13.00
CA ASN A 86 6.64 24.39 -12.70
C ASN A 86 5.60 24.10 -11.58
N ASN A 87 5.84 23.16 -10.68
CA ASN A 87 4.93 22.86 -9.56
C ASN A 87 3.56 22.23 -9.95
N GLU A 88 3.34 21.87 -11.23
CA GLU A 88 2.08 21.29 -11.72
C GLU A 88 1.95 19.79 -11.44
N PRO A 89 0.72 19.27 -11.32
CA PRO A 89 0.46 17.84 -11.28
C PRO A 89 1.00 17.17 -12.54
N ASP A 90 1.84 16.15 -12.37
CA ASP A 90 2.34 15.35 -13.50
C ASP A 90 1.18 14.52 -14.08
N ILE A 91 0.54 15.05 -15.12
CA ILE A 91 -0.61 14.45 -15.83
C ILE A 91 -0.27 13.03 -16.30
N ASN A 92 0.98 12.77 -16.68
CA ASN A 92 1.42 11.46 -17.15
C ASN A 92 1.35 10.40 -16.04
N ARG A 93 1.61 10.76 -14.78
CA ARG A 93 1.50 9.83 -13.64
C ARG A 93 0.07 9.58 -13.19
N ALA A 94 -0.81 10.59 -13.24
CA ALA A 94 -2.26 10.37 -13.05
C ALA A 94 -2.78 9.38 -14.09
N PHE A 95 -2.28 9.51 -15.32
CA PHE A 95 -2.58 8.59 -16.42
C PHE A 95 -1.99 7.18 -16.21
N ASP A 96 -0.80 7.03 -15.59
CA ASP A 96 -0.24 5.72 -15.26
C ASP A 96 -1.00 4.98 -14.16
N TRP A 97 -1.47 5.68 -13.12
CA TRP A 97 -2.35 5.07 -12.12
C TRP A 97 -3.67 4.64 -12.76
N TYR A 98 -4.24 5.47 -13.63
CA TYR A 98 -5.44 5.16 -14.41
C TYR A 98 -5.24 3.92 -15.30
N LYS A 99 -4.12 3.82 -16.01
CA LYS A 99 -3.77 2.61 -16.80
C LYS A 99 -3.59 1.38 -15.92
N ALA A 100 -2.95 1.52 -14.77
CA ALA A 100 -2.76 0.41 -13.83
C ALA A 100 -4.12 -0.09 -13.31
N TYR A 101 -5.03 0.82 -12.97
CA TYR A 101 -6.40 0.50 -12.55
C TYR A 101 -7.16 -0.33 -13.60
N TRP A 102 -7.19 0.13 -14.85
CA TRP A 102 -7.85 -0.61 -15.93
C TRP A 102 -7.12 -1.89 -16.32
N SER A 103 -5.78 -1.93 -16.16
CA SER A 103 -5.03 -3.18 -16.31
C SER A 103 -5.31 -4.16 -15.17
N ASN A 104 -5.73 -3.69 -13.99
CA ASN A 104 -6.05 -4.54 -12.84
C ASN A 104 -7.44 -5.15 -13.00
N TYR A 105 -8.46 -4.30 -13.22
CA TYR A 105 -9.86 -4.70 -13.23
C TYR A 105 -10.44 -4.98 -14.62
N GLY A 106 -9.66 -4.75 -15.68
CA GLY A 106 -10.09 -4.99 -17.06
C GLY A 106 -11.13 -3.98 -17.58
N THR A 107 -11.43 -4.06 -18.88
CA THR A 107 -12.40 -3.19 -19.58
C THR A 107 -13.36 -4.02 -20.43
N LEU A 108 -14.53 -3.45 -20.75
CA LEU A 108 -15.56 -4.05 -21.62
C LEU A 108 -15.96 -5.46 -21.16
N ALA A 109 -15.77 -6.47 -22.03
CA ALA A 109 -16.12 -7.87 -21.78
C ALA A 109 -15.07 -8.62 -20.93
N GLY A 110 -13.84 -8.08 -20.81
CA GLY A 110 -12.74 -8.66 -20.04
C GLY A 110 -12.65 -8.18 -18.58
N ARG A 111 -13.69 -7.50 -18.09
CA ARG A 111 -13.73 -6.91 -16.75
C ARG A 111 -13.80 -7.96 -15.65
N ASP A 112 -13.23 -7.64 -14.50
CA ASP A 112 -13.37 -8.43 -13.27
C ASP A 112 -14.85 -8.49 -12.87
N PRO A 113 -15.48 -9.67 -12.85
CA PRO A 113 -16.89 -9.81 -12.49
C PRO A 113 -17.17 -9.45 -11.02
N GLN A 114 -16.15 -9.47 -10.14
CA GLN A 114 -16.31 -9.16 -8.72
C GLN A 114 -16.19 -7.66 -8.43
N HIS A 115 -15.66 -6.87 -9.36
CA HIS A 115 -15.43 -5.44 -9.15
C HIS A 115 -16.59 -4.56 -9.63
N LYS A 116 -17.17 -3.78 -8.72
CA LYS A 116 -18.23 -2.81 -9.04
C LYS A 116 -17.63 -1.47 -9.49
N PHE A 117 -17.63 -1.23 -10.79
CA PHE A 117 -17.18 0.05 -11.35
C PHE A 117 -18.16 1.19 -11.03
N ARG A 118 -17.63 2.36 -10.66
CA ARG A 118 -18.44 3.57 -10.38
C ARG A 118 -19.26 4.04 -11.59
N LYS A 119 -18.76 3.84 -12.80
CA LYS A 119 -19.49 4.09 -14.06
C LYS A 119 -19.51 2.80 -14.88
N PRO A 120 -20.60 2.02 -14.85
CA PRO A 120 -20.70 0.83 -15.68
C PRO A 120 -20.77 1.23 -17.15
N VAL A 121 -19.87 0.70 -17.98
CA VAL A 121 -20.01 0.79 -19.43
C VAL A 121 -21.09 -0.19 -19.86
N LYS A 122 -22.18 0.31 -20.47
CA LYS A 122 -23.21 -0.54 -21.06
C LYS A 122 -22.55 -1.35 -22.19
N PRO A 123 -22.68 -2.69 -22.20
CA PRO A 123 -22.25 -3.47 -23.36
C PRO A 123 -23.00 -2.90 -24.58
N SER A 124 -22.27 -2.46 -25.60
CA SER A 124 -22.96 -2.10 -26.85
C SER A 124 -23.40 -3.40 -27.53
N HIS A 125 -24.58 -3.38 -28.15
CA HIS A 125 -25.13 -4.54 -28.87
C HIS A 125 -24.20 -5.04 -30.00
N TYR A 126 -23.27 -4.18 -30.45
CA TYR A 126 -22.22 -4.49 -31.43
C TYR A 126 -21.07 -5.35 -30.87
N ALA A 127 -20.92 -5.47 -29.54
CA ALA A 127 -19.94 -6.34 -28.92
C ALA A 127 -20.39 -7.82 -28.86
N ALA A 128 -21.68 -8.09 -29.15
CA ALA A 128 -22.27 -9.43 -29.14
C ALA A 128 -22.13 -10.18 -30.47
N SER A 129 -21.91 -9.48 -31.59
CA SER A 129 -21.67 -10.11 -32.89
C SER A 129 -20.19 -10.47 -33.01
N GLY A 130 -19.86 -11.75 -32.82
CA GLY A 130 -18.49 -12.23 -32.72
C GLY A 130 -17.55 -11.69 -33.79
N ARG A 131 -16.45 -11.04 -33.37
CA ARG A 131 -15.19 -10.95 -34.13
C ARG A 131 -14.02 -10.44 -33.27
N ARG A 132 -13.00 -11.30 -33.17
CA ARG A 132 -11.61 -11.08 -32.70
C ARG A 132 -11.40 -10.87 -31.20
N LYS A 133 -10.47 -11.67 -30.63
CA LYS A 133 -9.90 -11.50 -29.28
C LYS A 133 -9.41 -10.05 -29.00
N SER A 134 -9.18 -9.24 -30.03
CA SER A 134 -8.80 -7.83 -29.95
C SER A 134 -9.95 -6.85 -29.66
N GLN A 135 -11.23 -7.26 -29.77
CA GLN A 135 -12.40 -6.42 -29.43
C GLN A 135 -12.93 -6.64 -28.00
N ALA A 136 -12.38 -7.62 -27.26
CA ALA A 136 -12.89 -8.02 -25.94
C ALA A 136 -12.54 -7.06 -24.78
N GLY A 137 -11.86 -5.94 -25.05
CA GLY A 137 -11.29 -5.08 -24.00
C GLY A 137 -10.06 -5.69 -23.31
N ILE A 138 -9.51 -4.97 -22.34
CA ILE A 138 -8.36 -5.41 -21.54
C ILE A 138 -8.87 -6.45 -20.54
N ARG A 139 -8.24 -7.63 -20.47
CA ARG A 139 -8.54 -8.61 -19.42
C ARG A 139 -7.99 -8.14 -18.07
N HIS A 140 -8.82 -8.27 -17.03
CA HIS A 140 -8.40 -8.09 -15.64
C HIS A 140 -7.21 -9.00 -15.27
N LYS A 141 -6.37 -8.52 -14.35
CA LYS A 141 -5.15 -9.19 -13.89
C LYS A 141 -5.07 -9.33 -12.36
N ASN A 142 -5.92 -8.62 -11.62
CA ASN A 142 -6.09 -8.70 -10.16
C ASN A 142 -4.77 -8.64 -9.37
N PHE A 143 -3.79 -7.90 -9.87
CA PHE A 143 -2.47 -7.78 -9.26
C PHE A 143 -2.47 -6.84 -8.05
N PHE A 144 -3.45 -5.93 -7.89
CA PHE A 144 -3.60 -5.11 -6.69
C PHE A 144 -3.91 -5.99 -5.48
N GLU A 145 -4.89 -6.87 -5.61
CA GLU A 145 -5.34 -7.81 -4.59
C GLU A 145 -4.23 -8.81 -4.24
N GLN A 146 -3.55 -9.35 -5.26
CA GLN A 146 -2.41 -10.26 -5.08
C GLN A 146 -1.22 -9.60 -4.39
N ALA A 147 -0.95 -8.33 -4.67
CA ALA A 147 0.15 -7.61 -4.04
C ALA A 147 -0.14 -7.25 -2.59
N ILE A 148 -1.40 -7.05 -2.22
CA ILE A 148 -1.80 -6.75 -0.86
C ILE A 148 -1.86 -8.03 -0.03
N SER A 149 -2.35 -9.16 -0.54
CA SER A 149 -2.52 -10.38 0.28
C SER A 149 -1.26 -10.77 1.10
N GLY A 150 -1.35 -10.82 2.43
CA GLY A 150 -0.26 -11.30 3.32
C GLY A 150 0.93 -10.35 3.49
N TRP A 151 0.83 -9.10 3.02
CA TRP A 151 1.82 -8.04 3.29
C TRP A 151 1.92 -7.70 4.79
N GLU A 152 0.82 -7.80 5.55
CA GLU A 152 0.80 -7.50 6.99
C GLU A 152 1.71 -8.46 7.75
N ASN A 153 1.63 -9.75 7.46
CA ASN A 153 2.48 -10.77 8.09
C ASN A 153 3.96 -10.52 7.80
N THR A 154 4.28 -10.17 6.55
CA THR A 154 5.65 -9.80 6.16
C THR A 154 6.16 -8.60 6.94
N TYR A 155 5.30 -7.58 7.13
CA TYR A 155 5.64 -6.37 7.86
C TYR A 155 5.88 -6.67 9.34
N VAL A 156 4.95 -7.37 9.99
CA VAL A 156 5.01 -7.68 11.43
C VAL A 156 6.22 -8.55 11.75
N GLN A 157 6.47 -9.59 10.94
CA GLN A 157 7.62 -10.47 11.15
C GLN A 157 8.95 -9.72 11.03
N GLU A 158 9.10 -8.89 9.99
CA GLU A 158 10.32 -8.10 9.80
C GLU A 158 10.48 -7.03 10.88
N PHE A 159 9.38 -6.39 11.29
CA PHE A 159 9.43 -5.40 12.36
C PHE A 159 9.90 -6.02 13.69
N ARG A 160 9.35 -7.19 14.07
CA ARG A 160 9.76 -7.94 15.27
C ARG A 160 11.23 -8.34 15.20
N SER A 161 11.65 -8.96 14.10
CA SER A 161 13.04 -9.39 13.91
C SER A 161 14.04 -8.22 14.03
N GLN A 162 13.69 -7.05 13.49
CA GLN A 162 14.56 -5.87 13.61
C GLN A 162 14.58 -5.28 15.02
N MET A 163 13.45 -5.33 15.74
CA MET A 163 13.40 -4.91 17.15
C MET A 163 14.27 -5.82 18.03
N GLU A 164 14.16 -7.14 17.88
CA GLU A 164 14.98 -8.13 18.59
C GLU A 164 16.47 -7.91 18.31
N LYS A 165 16.83 -7.65 17.05
CA LYS A 165 18.22 -7.36 16.67
C LYS A 165 18.75 -6.08 17.35
N GLN A 166 17.96 -5.01 17.38
CA GLN A 166 18.37 -3.76 18.04
C GLN A 166 18.48 -3.92 19.57
N GLN A 167 17.66 -4.79 20.17
CA GLN A 167 17.78 -5.13 21.59
C GLN A 167 19.11 -5.86 21.86
N LEU A 168 19.43 -6.89 21.09
CA LEU A 168 20.71 -7.63 21.23
C LEU A 168 21.94 -6.74 21.03
N GLU A 169 21.90 -5.81 20.08
CA GLU A 169 22.98 -4.82 19.85
C GLU A 169 23.15 -3.86 21.03
N ALA A 170 22.10 -3.56 21.79
CA ALA A 170 22.15 -2.68 22.96
C ALA A 170 22.59 -3.40 24.25
N PHE A 171 22.50 -4.73 24.31
CA PHE A 171 22.98 -5.54 25.45
C PHE A 171 24.44 -5.99 25.30
N ASN A 172 24.96 -6.03 24.08
CA ASN A 172 26.32 -6.50 23.78
C ASN A 172 27.34 -5.37 23.48
N GLY A 173 26.93 -4.10 23.61
CA GLY A 173 27.77 -2.93 23.41
C GLY A 173 27.82 -2.07 24.66
#